data_AF-A0A8S3ID88-F1
#
_entry.id   AF-A0A8S3ID88-F1
#
_cell.length_a   1.000
_cell.length_b   1.000
_cell.length_c   1.000
_cell.angle_alpha   90.00
_cell.angle_beta   90.00
_cell.angle_gamma   90.00
#
_symmetry.space_group_name_H-M   'P 1'
#
loop_
_entity.id
_entity.type
_entity.pdbx_description
1 polymer ?
#
loop_
_entity_poly.entity_id
_entity_poly.type
_entity_poly.pdbx_seq_one_letter_code
_entity_poly.pdbx_strand_id
1 'polypeptide(L)'
;MLERLLSQRPEQEKRLLELIVDKLGDPDSTVASKTLHLLNQLLEKHPGMKHVLVNEIERLLFRQNIRPSAQHYALCCLTAIMFTSQDNDLANKLIKIYFALFRLFSIKENVSSKFFAILLGGVTRAISFAK
;
A
#
# COMPACT_ATOMS: atom_id res chain seq x y z
N MET A 1 2.46 -14.91 -18.11
CA MET A 1 1.76 -13.99 -19.04
C MET A 1 1.92 -12.52 -18.65
N LEU A 2 1.90 -12.16 -17.35
CA LEU A 2 2.25 -10.80 -16.89
C LEU A 2 3.71 -10.40 -17.19
N GLU A 3 4.66 -11.35 -17.22
CA GLU A 3 6.10 -11.10 -17.44
C GLU A 3 6.45 -10.44 -18.80
N ARG A 4 5.69 -10.71 -19.88
CA ARG A 4 5.95 -10.12 -21.21
C ARG A 4 5.34 -8.74 -21.41
N LEU A 5 4.33 -8.37 -20.63
CA LEU A 5 3.71 -7.04 -20.71
C LEU A 5 4.50 -5.99 -19.92
N LEU A 6 5.26 -6.43 -18.92
CA LEU A 6 6.04 -5.57 -18.04
C LEU A 6 7.36 -5.09 -18.70
N SER A 7 8.05 -5.96 -19.44
CA SER A 7 9.40 -5.64 -19.93
C SER A 7 9.51 -4.64 -21.11
N GLN A 8 8.43 -4.19 -21.73
CA GLN A 8 8.53 -3.40 -22.98
C GLN A 8 8.23 -1.90 -22.85
N ARG A 9 7.50 -1.43 -21.82
CA ARG A 9 7.19 0.01 -21.64
C ARG A 9 6.93 0.37 -20.17
N PRO A 10 7.84 1.05 -19.46
CA PRO A 10 7.66 1.43 -18.05
C PRO A 10 6.42 2.30 -17.80
N GLU A 11 5.97 3.06 -18.81
CA GLU A 11 4.75 3.87 -18.74
C GLU A 11 3.47 3.02 -18.69
N GLN A 12 3.45 1.87 -19.38
CA GLN A 12 2.31 0.97 -19.37
C GLN A 12 2.24 0.17 -18.06
N GLU A 13 3.40 -0.16 -17.48
CA GLU A 13 3.49 -0.81 -16.17
C GLU A 13 2.88 0.04 -15.07
N LYS A 14 3.20 1.35 -15.07
CA LYS A 14 2.65 2.28 -14.08
C LYS A 14 1.12 2.37 -14.17
N ARG A 15 0.57 2.54 -15.38
CA ARG A 15 -0.89 2.56 -15.57
C ARG A 15 -1.56 1.24 -15.17
N LEU A 16 -0.91 0.12 -15.45
CA LEU A 16 -1.43 -1.18 -15.05
C LEU A 16 -1.44 -1.32 -13.52
N LEU A 17 -0.38 -0.87 -12.85
CA LEU A 17 -0.31 -0.87 -11.40
C LEU A 17 -1.39 0.03 -10.77
N GLU A 18 -1.60 1.22 -11.31
CA GLU A 18 -2.69 2.13 -10.91
C GLU A 18 -4.06 1.40 -10.97
N LEU A 19 -4.36 0.74 -12.10
CA LEU A 19 -5.60 -0.01 -12.27
C LEU A 19 -5.73 -1.18 -11.28
N ILE A 20 -4.64 -1.86 -10.95
CA ILE A 20 -4.63 -2.94 -9.95
C ILE A 20 -4.85 -2.38 -8.55
N VAL A 21 -4.19 -1.28 -8.19
CA VAL A 21 -4.36 -0.63 -6.87
C VAL A 21 -5.80 -0.16 -6.68
N ASP A 22 -6.44 0.37 -7.73
CA ASP A 22 -7.86 0.72 -7.69
C ASP A 22 -8.77 -0.47 -7.33
N LYS A 23 -8.37 -1.71 -7.68
CA LYS A 23 -9.10 -2.93 -7.30
C LYS A 23 -9.00 -3.29 -5.83
N LEU A 24 -8.10 -2.67 -5.05
CA LEU A 24 -8.15 -2.77 -3.58
C LEU A 24 -9.41 -2.11 -3.01
N GLY A 25 -10.03 -1.20 -3.76
CA GLY A 25 -11.28 -0.55 -3.39
C GLY A 25 -12.57 -1.27 -3.79
N ASP A 26 -12.45 -2.44 -4.43
CA ASP A 26 -13.60 -3.18 -4.98
C ASP A 26 -14.60 -3.59 -3.87
N PRO A 27 -15.93 -3.53 -4.12
CA PRO A 27 -16.93 -4.05 -3.20
C PRO A 27 -16.83 -5.55 -2.94
N ASP A 28 -16.29 -6.33 -3.88
CA ASP A 28 -16.04 -7.74 -3.67
C ASP A 28 -14.72 -7.93 -2.89
N SER A 29 -14.83 -8.41 -1.65
CA SER A 29 -13.70 -8.71 -0.78
C SER A 29 -12.77 -9.78 -1.35
N THR A 30 -13.29 -10.68 -2.18
CA THR A 30 -12.51 -11.69 -2.90
C THR A 30 -11.60 -11.04 -3.94
N VAL A 31 -12.11 -10.04 -4.65
CA VAL A 31 -11.33 -9.28 -5.64
C VAL A 31 -10.24 -8.47 -4.94
N ALA A 32 -10.57 -7.78 -3.85
CA ALA A 32 -9.59 -7.00 -3.08
C ALA A 32 -8.49 -7.89 -2.47
N SER A 33 -8.85 -9.07 -1.93
CA SER A 33 -7.89 -10.02 -1.36
C SER A 33 -6.98 -10.64 -2.43
N LYS A 34 -7.52 -11.04 -3.58
CA LYS A 34 -6.71 -11.51 -4.73
C LYS A 34 -5.78 -10.44 -5.24
N THR A 35 -6.25 -9.19 -5.30
CA THR A 35 -5.45 -8.03 -5.70
C THR A 35 -4.27 -7.83 -4.75
N LEU A 36 -4.50 -7.87 -3.44
CA LEU A 36 -3.44 -7.80 -2.43
C LEU A 36 -2.39 -8.91 -2.63
N HIS A 37 -2.83 -10.14 -2.90
CA HIS A 37 -1.92 -11.26 -3.16
C HIS A 37 -1.06 -11.04 -4.42
N LEU A 38 -1.68 -10.60 -5.52
CA LEU A 38 -0.97 -10.29 -6.77
C LEU A 38 0.04 -9.15 -6.61
N LEU A 39 -0.30 -8.12 -5.84
CA LEU A 39 0.60 -7.01 -5.55
C LEU A 39 1.83 -7.47 -4.75
N ASN A 40 1.65 -8.36 -3.78
CA ASN A 40 2.77 -8.92 -3.03
C ASN A 40 3.69 -9.75 -3.94
N GLN A 41 3.13 -10.61 -4.79
CA GLN A 41 3.92 -11.38 -5.77
C GLN A 41 4.67 -10.47 -6.76
N LEU A 42 4.06 -9.34 -7.15
CA LEU A 42 4.72 -8.35 -8.00
C LEU A 42 5.93 -7.74 -7.30
N LEU A 43 5.80 -7.36 -6.03
CA LEU A 43 6.90 -6.76 -5.27
C LEU A 43 8.06 -7.72 -5.01
N GLU A 44 7.77 -9.02 -4.84
CA GLU A 44 8.80 -10.06 -4.72
C GLU A 44 9.64 -10.18 -5.99
N LYS A 45 8.99 -10.07 -7.16
CA LYS A 45 9.67 -10.15 -8.46
C LYS A 45 10.33 -8.83 -8.89
N HIS A 46 9.72 -7.70 -8.54
CA HIS A 46 10.11 -6.37 -8.99
C HIS A 46 10.19 -5.38 -7.82
N PRO A 47 11.25 -5.43 -6.99
CA PRO A 47 11.39 -4.54 -5.83
C PRO A 47 11.48 -3.05 -6.22
N GLY A 48 11.89 -2.73 -7.45
CA GLY A 48 11.88 -1.34 -7.95
C GLY A 48 10.48 -0.71 -8.03
N MET A 49 9.42 -1.51 -8.04
CA MET A 49 8.03 -1.04 -8.11
C MET A 49 7.46 -0.60 -6.74
N LYS A 50 8.17 -0.84 -5.62
CA LYS A 50 7.69 -0.48 -4.28
C LYS A 50 7.31 0.99 -4.17
N HIS A 51 8.14 1.89 -4.71
CA HIS A 51 7.88 3.33 -4.66
C HIS A 51 6.61 3.73 -5.42
N VAL A 52 6.39 3.14 -6.60
CA VAL A 52 5.20 3.40 -7.41
C VAL A 52 3.96 2.89 -6.69
N LEU A 53 4.02 1.68 -6.13
CA LEU A 53 2.92 1.10 -5.37
C LEU A 53 2.54 1.96 -4.15
N VAL A 54 3.52 2.39 -3.36
CA VAL A 54 3.28 3.24 -2.18
C VAL A 54 2.64 4.57 -2.58
N ASN A 55 3.06 5.19 -3.69
CA ASN A 55 2.46 6.43 -4.19
C ASN A 55 0.99 6.25 -4.58
N GLU A 56 0.64 5.16 -5.27
CA GLU A 56 -0.74 4.93 -5.69
C GLU A 56 -1.64 4.52 -4.51
N ILE A 57 -1.14 3.75 -3.56
CA ILE A 57 -1.89 3.44 -2.33
C ILE A 57 -2.11 4.69 -1.48
N GLU A 58 -1.10 5.56 -1.37
CA GLU A 58 -1.23 6.87 -0.70
C GLU A 58 -2.36 7.68 -1.34
N ARG A 59 -2.37 7.82 -2.68
CA ARG A 59 -3.46 8.51 -3.41
C ARG A 59 -4.83 7.90 -3.14
N LEU A 60 -4.93 6.57 -3.14
CA LEU A 60 -6.18 5.87 -2.84
C LEU A 60 -6.67 6.17 -1.41
N LEU A 61 -5.77 6.13 -0.42
CA LEU A 61 -6.09 6.35 0.99
C LEU A 61 -6.56 7.77 1.31
N PHE A 62 -6.01 8.77 0.64
CA PHE A 62 -6.38 10.18 0.82
C PHE A 62 -7.51 10.66 -0.11
N ARG A 63 -8.12 9.77 -0.88
CA ARG A 63 -9.29 10.09 -1.73
C ARG A 63 -10.52 10.37 -0.86
N GLN A 64 -11.28 11.41 -1.24
CA GLN A 64 -12.58 11.69 -0.61
C GLN A 64 -13.53 10.50 -0.84
N ASN A 65 -14.30 10.11 0.20
CA ASN A 65 -15.24 8.98 0.17
C ASN A 65 -14.64 7.58 -0.09
N ILE A 66 -13.41 7.32 0.37
CA ILE A 66 -12.92 5.94 0.40
C ILE A 66 -13.73 5.07 1.39
N ARG A 67 -14.09 3.86 0.95
CA ARG A 67 -14.81 2.88 1.77
C ARG A 67 -13.91 2.31 2.87
N PRO A 68 -14.43 2.02 4.08
CA PRO A 68 -13.63 1.43 5.16
C PRO A 68 -12.96 0.10 4.78
N SER A 69 -13.61 -0.73 3.95
CA SER A 69 -13.02 -1.97 3.42
C SER A 69 -11.80 -1.71 2.55
N ALA A 70 -11.87 -0.71 1.67
CA ALA A 70 -10.76 -0.29 0.82
C ALA A 70 -9.58 0.21 1.66
N GLN A 71 -9.85 1.01 2.70
CA GLN A 71 -8.83 1.49 3.63
C GLN A 71 -8.13 0.33 4.35
N HIS A 72 -8.89 -0.70 4.75
CA HIS A 72 -8.33 -1.89 5.38
C HIS A 72 -7.36 -2.64 4.46
N TYR A 73 -7.78 -2.97 3.23
CA TYR A 73 -6.92 -3.69 2.28
C TYR A 73 -5.71 -2.86 1.85
N ALA A 74 -5.88 -1.56 1.63
CA ALA A 74 -4.80 -0.63 1.32
C ALA A 74 -3.75 -0.60 2.46
N LEU A 75 -4.20 -0.50 3.71
CA LEU A 75 -3.31 -0.53 4.87
C LEU A 75 -2.59 -1.87 5.01
N CYS A 76 -3.30 -2.99 4.85
CA CYS A 76 -2.68 -4.32 4.82
C CYS A 76 -1.60 -4.42 3.75
N CYS A 77 -1.85 -3.86 2.56
CA CYS A 77 -0.88 -3.80 1.47
C CYS A 77 0.38 -3.02 1.86
N LEU A 78 0.25 -1.84 2.48
CA LEU A 78 1.41 -1.06 2.94
C LEU A 78 2.23 -1.82 3.98
N THR A 79 1.58 -2.49 4.93
CA THR A 79 2.29 -3.26 5.97
C THR A 79 2.95 -4.54 5.46
N ALA A 80 2.48 -5.08 4.34
CA ALA A 80 3.07 -6.26 3.71
C ALA A 80 4.39 -5.96 2.98
N ILE A 81 4.70 -4.69 2.68
CA ILE A 81 5.90 -4.29 1.92
C ILE A 81 7.17 -4.67 2.69
N MET A 82 7.95 -5.58 2.13
CA MET A 82 9.27 -5.99 2.64
C MET A 82 10.30 -4.89 2.40
N PHE A 83 10.92 -4.42 3.48
CA PHE A 83 12.02 -3.47 3.44
C PHE A 83 13.36 -4.18 3.27
N THR A 84 14.27 -3.52 2.60
CA THR A 84 15.67 -3.87 2.44
C THR A 84 16.53 -2.72 2.97
N SER A 85 17.84 -2.94 3.13
CA SER A 85 18.78 -1.92 3.60
C SER A 85 18.88 -0.67 2.71
N GLN A 86 18.37 -0.74 1.47
CA GLN A 86 18.37 0.37 0.51
C GLN A 86 17.06 1.19 0.56
N ASP A 87 16.04 0.74 1.28
CA ASP A 87 14.70 1.34 1.28
C ASP A 87 14.54 2.48 2.31
N ASN A 88 15.62 3.19 2.69
CA ASN A 88 15.56 4.22 3.76
C ASN A 88 14.55 5.34 3.44
N ASP A 89 14.55 5.85 2.21
CA ASP A 89 13.61 6.90 1.77
C ASP A 89 12.16 6.39 1.74
N LEU A 90 11.96 5.15 1.33
CA LEU A 90 10.64 4.51 1.30
C LEU A 90 10.11 4.31 2.72
N ALA A 91 10.96 3.87 3.64
CA ALA A 91 10.62 3.71 5.05
C ALA A 91 10.23 5.04 5.68
N ASN A 92 11.03 6.09 5.46
CA ASN A 92 10.72 7.45 5.90
C ASN A 92 9.37 7.95 5.34
N LYS A 93 9.10 7.67 4.06
CA LYS A 93 7.81 8.00 3.44
C LYS A 93 6.65 7.23 4.08
N LEU A 94 6.79 5.92 4.29
CA LEU A 94 5.74 5.11 4.91
C LEU A 94 5.44 5.54 6.34
N ILE A 95 6.44 5.91 7.13
CA ILE A 95 6.24 6.49 8.46
C ILE A 95 5.36 7.74 8.39
N LYS A 96 5.65 8.67 7.45
CA LYS A 96 4.83 9.88 7.25
C LYS A 96 3.39 9.54 6.88
N ILE A 97 3.18 8.58 5.97
CA ILE A 97 1.85 8.10 5.59
C ILE A 97 1.12 7.52 6.81
N TYR A 98 1.76 6.65 7.59
CA TYR A 98 1.15 6.05 8.77
C TYR A 98 0.75 7.09 9.83
N PHE A 99 1.58 8.10 10.08
CA PHE A 99 1.21 9.20 10.98
C PHE A 99 0.06 10.06 10.44
N ALA A 100 0.03 10.31 9.14
CA ALA A 100 -1.08 11.05 8.52
C ALA A 100 -2.40 10.26 8.61
N LEU A 101 -2.36 8.94 8.38
CA LEU A 101 -3.51 8.05 8.60
C LEU A 101 -3.94 8.00 10.06
N PHE A 102 -2.99 7.93 10.98
CA PHE A 102 -3.28 7.98 12.42
C PHE A 102 -4.07 9.24 12.77
N ARG A 103 -3.59 10.43 12.34
CA ARG A 103 -4.30 11.70 12.56
C ARG A 103 -5.71 11.70 11.95
N LEU A 104 -5.84 11.21 10.72
CA LEU A 104 -7.13 11.13 10.02
C LEU A 104 -8.12 10.23 10.76
N PHE A 105 -7.63 9.12 11.33
CA PHE A 105 -8.42 8.20 12.13
C PHE A 105 -8.72 8.69 13.53
N SER A 106 -7.82 9.44 14.17
CA SER A 106 -8.09 10.06 15.48
C SER A 106 -9.21 11.08 15.46
N ILE A 107 -9.47 11.73 14.32
CA ILE A 107 -10.60 12.66 14.14
C ILE A 107 -11.92 11.89 13.93
N LYS A 108 -11.86 10.65 13.43
CA LYS A 108 -13.04 9.82 13.18
C LYS A 108 -13.35 8.99 14.42
N GLU A 109 -14.46 9.26 15.10
CA GLU A 109 -14.85 8.59 16.36
C GLU A 109 -15.13 7.06 16.22
N ASN A 110 -15.19 6.51 15.00
CA ASN A 110 -15.55 5.11 14.71
C ASN A 110 -14.43 4.30 14.03
N VAL A 111 -13.19 4.38 14.53
CA VAL A 111 -12.09 3.57 13.98
C VAL A 111 -11.80 2.36 14.87
N SER A 112 -11.82 1.16 14.27
CA SER A 112 -11.52 -0.08 14.99
C SER A 112 -10.09 -0.08 15.53
N SER A 113 -9.90 -0.52 16.77
CA SER A 113 -8.59 -0.73 17.42
C SER A 113 -7.61 -1.56 16.57
N LYS A 114 -8.14 -2.43 15.70
CA LYS A 114 -7.36 -3.21 14.73
C LYS A 114 -6.58 -2.33 13.74
N PHE A 115 -7.12 -1.18 13.30
CA PHE A 115 -6.39 -0.26 12.41
C PHE A 115 -5.17 0.34 13.09
N PHE A 116 -5.32 0.74 14.37
CA PHE A 116 -4.21 1.27 15.15
C PHE A 116 -3.13 0.22 15.39
N ALA A 117 -3.50 -1.04 15.66
CA ALA A 117 -2.54 -2.13 15.79
C ALA A 117 -1.74 -2.36 14.50
N ILE A 118 -2.41 -2.34 13.33
CA ILE A 118 -1.76 -2.49 12.03
C ILE A 118 -0.82 -1.30 11.74
N LEU A 119 -1.26 -0.06 12.02
CA LEU A 119 -0.43 1.14 11.87
C LEU A 119 0.82 1.09 12.74
N LEU A 120 0.67 0.74 14.02
CA LEU A 120 1.79 0.61 14.95
C LEU A 120 2.78 -0.48 14.50
N GLY A 121 2.28 -1.63 14.05
CA GLY A 121 3.12 -2.69 13.48
C GLY A 121 3.89 -2.22 12.25
N GLY A 122 3.22 -1.48 11.35
CA GLY A 122 3.84 -0.89 10.17
C GLY A 122 4.93 0.14 10.50
N VAL A 123 4.67 1.03 11.47
CA VAL A 123 5.61 2.06 11.92
C VAL A 123 6.83 1.43 12.58
N THR A 124 6.66 0.52 13.55
CA THR A 124 7.78 -0.14 14.24
C THR A 124 8.70 -0.86 13.25
N ARG A 125 8.12 -1.52 12.25
CA ARG A 125 8.89 -2.17 11.19
C ARG A 125 9.61 -1.16 10.31
N ALA A 126 8.94 -0.09 9.88
CA ALA A 126 9.54 0.92 9.01
C ALA A 126 10.67 1.71 9.72
N ILE A 127 10.52 2.03 11.01
CA ILE A 127 11.53 2.77 11.80
C ILE A 127 12.88 2.05 11.79
N SER A 128 12.90 0.71 11.87
CA SER A 128 14.15 -0.07 11.82
C SER A 128 14.93 0.10 10.51
N PHE A 129 14.27 0.57 9.44
CA PHE A 129 14.87 0.84 8.13
C PHE A 129 14.90 2.32 7.79
N ALA A 130 14.35 3.19 8.64
CA ALA A 130 14.44 4.64 8.49
C ALA A 130 15.68 5.12 9.24
N LYS A 131 16.81 5.23 8.53
CA LYS A 131 18.02 5.86 9.04
C LYS A 131 18.00 7.37 8.80
#